data_AF-A0A942FQZ5-F1
#
_entry.id   AF-A0A942FQZ5-F1
#
_cell.length_a   1.000
_cell.length_b   1.000
_cell.length_c   1.000
_cell.angle_alpha   90.00
_cell.angle_beta   90.00
_cell.angle_gamma   90.00
#
_symmetry.space_group_name_H-M   'P 1'
#
loop_
_entity.id
_entity.type
_entity.pdbx_description
1 polymer ?
#
loop_
_entity_poly.entity_id
_entity_poly.type
_entity_poly.pdbx_seq_one_letter_code
_entity_poly.pdbx_strand_id
1 'polypeptide(L)' 'MGPYSKDLRVLFVRYLDDGMSARAAGAVVGVSAATAVRWSQRWRELGDVS' A
#
# COMPACT_ATOMS: atom_id res chain seq x y z
N MET A 1 -5.98 -21.10 2.62
CA MET A 1 -5.09 -20.40 1.68
C MET A 1 -5.62 -18.99 1.44
N GLY A 2 -5.26 -18.07 2.32
CA GLY A 2 -5.58 -16.64 2.28
C GLY A 2 -4.98 -16.01 3.55
N PRO A 3 -4.39 -14.80 3.53
CA PRO A 3 -4.67 -13.67 2.64
C PRO A 3 -3.38 -12.94 2.18
N TYR A 4 -2.75 -13.40 1.10
CA TYR A 4 -1.53 -12.75 0.55
C TYR A 4 -1.74 -11.24 0.27
N SER A 5 -2.99 -10.84 -0.02
CA SER A 5 -3.36 -9.44 -0.25
C SER A 5 -3.37 -8.55 0.99
N LYS A 6 -3.65 -9.09 2.19
CA LYS A 6 -3.69 -8.30 3.43
C LYS A 6 -2.27 -7.96 3.89
N ASP A 7 -1.37 -8.93 3.79
CA ASP A 7 0.04 -8.75 4.13
C ASP A 7 0.72 -7.71 3.23
N LEU A 8 0.40 -7.71 1.92
CA LEU A 8 0.91 -6.69 0.98
C LEU A 8 0.45 -5.27 1.32
N ARG A 9 -0.81 -5.10 1.73
CA ARG A 9 -1.34 -3.77 2.11
C ARG A 9 -0.75 -3.29 3.42
N VAL A 10 -0.55 -4.17 4.40
CA VAL A 10 0.15 -3.85 5.65
C VAL A 10 1.60 -3.45 5.36
N LEU A 11 2.30 -4.17 4.48
CA LEU A 11 3.67 -3.83 4.10
C LEU A 11 3.72 -2.48 3.37
N PHE A 12 2.76 -2.24 2.47
CA PHE A 12 2.64 -0.98 1.74
C PHE A 12 2.44 0.22 2.69
N VAL A 13 1.59 0.09 3.70
CA VAL A 13 1.36 1.13 4.72
C VAL A 13 2.63 1.42 5.51
N ARG A 14 3.34 0.37 5.96
CA ARG A 14 4.61 0.56 6.70
C ARG A 14 5.60 1.41 5.91
N TYR A 15 5.76 1.14 4.62
CA TYR A 15 6.63 1.95 3.77
C TYR A 15 6.15 3.40 3.60
N LEU A 16 4.83 3.63 3.56
CA LEU A 16 4.29 4.99 3.54
C LEU A 16 4.58 5.74 4.86
N ASP A 17 4.43 5.07 6.00
CA ASP A 17 4.71 5.63 7.33
C ASP A 17 6.21 5.90 7.52
N ASP A 18 7.07 5.09 6.91
CA ASP A 18 8.53 5.31 6.82
C ASP A 18 8.90 6.48 5.87
N GLY A 19 7.90 7.15 5.28
CA GLY A 19 8.07 8.35 4.44
C GLY A 19 8.28 8.06 2.96
N MET A 20 8.14 6.80 2.51
CA MET A 20 8.22 6.49 1.08
C MET A 20 7.02 7.06 0.31
N SER A 21 7.25 7.43 -0.94
CA SER A 21 6.14 7.74 -1.85
C SER A 21 5.33 6.48 -2.18
N ALA A 22 4.03 6.65 -2.45
CA ALA A 22 3.15 5.56 -2.85
C ALA A 22 3.69 4.76 -4.05
N ARG A 23 4.33 5.43 -5.02
CA ARG A 23 4.93 4.75 -6.18
C ARG A 23 6.12 3.87 -5.77
N ALA A 24 6.97 4.36 -4.88
CA ALA A 24 8.12 3.60 -4.39
C ALA A 24 7.66 2.41 -3.53
N ALA A 25 6.75 2.63 -2.58
CA ALA A 25 6.16 1.57 -1.78
C ALA A 25 5.46 0.52 -2.65
N GLY A 26 4.75 0.95 -3.71
CA GLY A 26 4.10 0.07 -4.68
C GLY A 26 5.07 -0.83 -5.43
N ALA A 27 6.22 -0.28 -5.85
CA ALA A 27 7.27 -1.04 -6.50
C ALA A 27 7.86 -2.12 -5.58
N VAL A 28 8.05 -1.81 -4.29
CA VAL A 28 8.59 -2.76 -3.30
C VAL A 28 7.63 -3.92 -3.06
N VAL A 29 6.31 -3.67 -3.01
CA VAL A 29 5.30 -4.72 -2.82
C VAL A 29 4.84 -5.38 -4.13
N GLY A 30 5.40 -4.97 -5.27
CA GLY A 30 5.11 -5.58 -6.58
C GLY A 30 3.75 -5.22 -7.19
N VAL A 31 3.18 -4.05 -6.86
CA VAL A 31 1.93 -3.55 -7.48
C VAL A 31 2.21 -2.42 -8.47
N SER A 32 1.29 -2.25 -9.43
CA SER A 32 1.37 -1.15 -10.39
C SER A 32 1.32 0.21 -9.69
N ALA A 33 1.94 1.23 -10.29
CA ALA A 33 1.91 2.60 -9.75
C ALA A 33 0.47 3.13 -9.59
N ALA A 34 -0.44 2.78 -10.50
CA ALA A 34 -1.85 3.16 -10.40
C ALA A 34 -2.55 2.51 -9.19
N THR A 35 -2.27 1.23 -8.94
CA THR A 35 -2.76 0.51 -7.76
C THR A 35 -2.23 1.13 -6.48
N ALA A 36 -0.93 1.45 -6.46
CA ALA A 36 -0.28 2.04 -5.30
C ALA A 36 -0.86 3.42 -4.94
N VAL A 37 -1.12 4.26 -5.94
CA VAL A 37 -1.78 5.56 -5.73
C VAL A 37 -3.19 5.37 -5.15
N ARG A 38 -3.99 4.45 -5.71
CA ARG A 38 -5.34 4.16 -5.18
C ARG A 38 -5.30 3.67 -3.73
N TRP A 39 -4.34 2.82 -3.38
CA TRP A 39 -4.17 2.35 -2.00
C TRP A 39 -3.78 3.49 -1.06
N SER A 40 -2.89 4.38 -1.48
CA SER A 40 -2.50 5.55 -0.68
C SER A 40 -3.64 6.55 -0.46
N GLN A 41 -4.49 6.75 -1.47
CA GLN A 41 -5.70 7.58 -1.35
C GLN A 41 -6.67 6.96 -0.35
N ARG A 42 -6.94 5.66 -0.48
CA ARG A 42 -7.79 4.90 0.45
C ARG A 42 -7.27 4.96 1.88
N TRP A 43 -5.95 4.80 2.08
CA TRP A 43 -5.31 4.93 3.39
C TRP A 43 -5.49 6.32 3.99
N ARG A 44 -5.31 7.39 3.20
CA ARG A 44 -5.49 8.77 3.68
C ARG A 44 -6.94 9.13 4.00
N GLU A 45 -7.89 8.58 3.25
CA GLU A 45 -9.32 8.87 3.42
C GLU A 45 -9.94 8.09 4.58
N LEU A 46 -9.54 6.82 4.77
CA LEU A 46 -10.21 5.92 5.72
C LEU A 46 -9.35 5.57 6.93
N GLY A 47 -8.04 5.84 6.91
CA GLY A 47 -7.11 5.33 7.93
C GLY A 47 -7.01 3.81 7.95
N ASP A 48 -7.56 3.12 6.94
CA ASP A 48 -7.54 1.67 6.83
C ASP A 48 -7.49 1.22 5.36
N VAL A 49 -6.69 0.18 5.10
CA VAL A 49 -6.53 -0.40 3.76
C VAL A 49 -7.17 -1.78 3.66
N SER A 50 -8.19 -2.08 4.45
CA SER A 50 -8.98 -3.32 4.32
C SER A 50 -9.64 -3.48 2.95
#